data_AF-A0A2E7YYA8-F1
#
_entry.id   AF-A0A2E7YYA8-F1
#
_cell.length_a   1.000
_cell.length_b   1.000
_cell.length_c   1.000
_cell.angle_alpha   90.00
_cell.angle_beta   90.00
_cell.angle_gamma   90.00
#
_symmetry.space_group_name_H-M   'P 1'
#
loop_
_entity.id
_entity.type
_entity.pdbx_description
1 polymer ?
#
loop_
_entity_poly.entity_id
_entity_poly.type
_entity_poly.pdbx_seq_one_letter_code
_entity_poly.pdbx_strand_id
1 'polypeptide(L)'
;MTEGTDNALLERFEQDVWSKVPHLEEGSETKVVNATPLVDMTADFKECAKTVFKLDLDNADLKVFGKMDSTLLTGSIKVRPAANIINDAIVTGKLRSGQTVIEATSGNFGIALGLLSKLGLNVIALVSRKLQEGVFEELRNGNTRTVDLDMDICPAPGMEGKQDLVIAKATAVNVRSQLSNLGFDTDIFDKEISEIESLLAKQDIINLAKFLAKIYGF
;
A
#
# COMPACT_ATOMS: atom_id res chain seq x y z
N MET A 1 -14.62 -22.08 -10.31
CA MET A 1 -15.14 -20.71 -10.37
C MET A 1 -16.30 -20.62 -9.40
N THR A 2 -16.20 -19.74 -8.41
CA THR A 2 -17.18 -19.55 -7.34
C THR A 2 -18.29 -18.59 -7.79
N GLU A 3 -19.54 -18.83 -7.37
CA GLU A 3 -20.62 -17.86 -7.51
C GLU A 3 -20.19 -16.52 -6.87
N GLY A 4 -20.16 -15.44 -7.66
CA GLY A 4 -19.85 -14.10 -7.18
C GLY A 4 -18.48 -13.53 -7.57
N THR A 5 -17.64 -14.26 -8.30
CA THR A 5 -16.41 -13.68 -8.88
C THR A 5 -16.77 -12.71 -10.01
N ASP A 6 -16.20 -11.50 -9.98
CA ASP A 6 -16.24 -10.56 -11.11
C ASP A 6 -15.19 -10.97 -12.14
N ASN A 7 -15.61 -11.81 -13.11
CA ASN A 7 -14.71 -12.38 -14.11
C ASN A 7 -14.05 -11.31 -15.00
N ALA A 8 -14.76 -10.21 -15.29
CA ALA A 8 -14.20 -9.14 -16.11
C ALA A 8 -13.10 -8.38 -15.36
N LEU A 9 -13.26 -8.18 -14.05
CA LEU A 9 -12.21 -7.62 -13.21
C LEU A 9 -11.02 -8.58 -13.09
N LEU A 10 -11.29 -9.88 -12.89
CA LEU A 10 -10.24 -10.89 -12.78
C LEU A 10 -9.39 -10.96 -14.05
N GLU A 11 -10.00 -11.00 -15.23
CA GLU A 11 -9.29 -11.04 -16.52
C GLU A 11 -8.38 -9.81 -16.71
N ARG A 12 -8.90 -8.60 -16.42
CA ARG A 12 -8.07 -7.37 -16.46
C ARG A 12 -6.93 -7.41 -15.45
N PHE A 13 -7.20 -7.88 -14.22
CA PHE A 13 -6.19 -8.01 -13.18
C PHE A 13 -5.08 -8.98 -13.59
N GLU A 14 -5.46 -10.14 -14.15
CA GLU A 14 -4.53 -11.15 -14.63
C GLU A 14 -3.62 -10.59 -15.74
N GLN A 15 -4.23 -9.93 -16.73
CA GLN A 15 -3.53 -9.34 -17.86
C GLN A 15 -2.60 -8.19 -17.45
N ASP A 16 -3.07 -7.26 -16.63
CA ASP A 16 -2.36 -5.99 -16.39
C ASP A 16 -1.42 -6.03 -15.19
N VAL A 17 -1.70 -6.88 -14.19
CA VAL A 17 -0.98 -6.94 -12.93
C VAL A 17 -0.36 -8.32 -12.69
N TRP A 18 -1.17 -9.38 -12.58
CA TRP A 18 -0.70 -10.70 -12.14
C TRP A 18 0.39 -11.26 -13.06
N SER A 19 0.21 -11.12 -14.38
CA SER A 19 1.17 -11.57 -15.41
C SER A 19 2.53 -10.89 -15.37
N LYS A 20 2.71 -9.84 -14.55
CA LYS A 20 3.95 -9.04 -14.44
C LYS A 20 4.54 -9.07 -13.04
N VAL A 21 3.86 -9.66 -12.07
CA VAL A 21 4.30 -9.73 -10.68
C VAL A 21 4.78 -11.15 -10.37
N PRO A 22 5.89 -11.32 -9.64
CA PRO A 22 6.32 -12.65 -9.25
C PRO A 22 5.32 -13.35 -8.35
N HIS A 23 4.91 -14.55 -8.74
CA HIS A 23 3.96 -15.39 -8.01
C HIS A 23 4.25 -16.88 -8.25
N LEU A 24 3.58 -17.74 -7.48
CA LEU A 24 3.63 -19.18 -7.65
C LEU A 24 2.52 -19.63 -8.59
N GLU A 25 2.86 -20.45 -9.57
CA GLU A 25 1.89 -21.21 -10.35
C GLU A 25 1.97 -22.67 -9.94
N GLU A 26 0.84 -23.23 -9.51
CA GLU A 26 0.69 -24.64 -9.18
C GLU A 26 0.18 -25.41 -10.41
N GLY A 27 1.03 -26.28 -10.96
CA GLY A 27 0.68 -27.22 -12.03
C GLY A 27 1.13 -28.63 -11.65
N SER A 28 1.79 -29.34 -12.57
CA SER A 28 2.46 -30.61 -12.23
C SER A 28 3.64 -30.41 -11.27
N GLU A 29 4.27 -29.23 -11.31
CA GLU A 29 5.30 -28.79 -10.36
C GLU A 29 5.04 -27.31 -10.01
N THR A 30 5.38 -26.90 -8.78
CA THR A 30 5.32 -25.51 -8.35
C THR A 30 6.48 -24.73 -8.95
N LYS A 31 6.18 -23.68 -9.73
CA LYS A 31 7.20 -22.79 -10.30
C LYS A 31 6.97 -21.34 -9.89
N VAL A 32 8.07 -20.60 -9.76
CA VAL A 32 8.03 -19.14 -9.60
C VAL A 32 8.03 -18.52 -11.00
N VAL A 33 6.96 -17.81 -11.34
CA VAL A 33 6.91 -17.02 -12.58
C VAL A 33 7.28 -15.57 -12.29
N ASN A 34 7.74 -14.84 -13.32
CA ASN A 34 8.14 -13.43 -13.23
C ASN A 34 9.13 -13.11 -12.09
N ALA A 35 10.05 -14.05 -11.81
CA ALA A 35 11.05 -13.85 -10.77
C ALA A 35 11.94 -12.64 -11.09
N THR A 36 12.22 -11.81 -10.08
CA THR A 36 13.19 -10.73 -10.21
C THR A 36 14.63 -11.28 -10.29
N PRO A 37 15.58 -10.54 -10.88
CA PRO A 37 16.97 -10.99 -10.98
C PRO A 37 17.62 -11.24 -9.61
N LEU A 38 18.46 -12.28 -9.54
CA LEU A 38 19.41 -12.49 -8.45
C LEU A 38 20.80 -12.12 -9.01
N VAL A 39 21.35 -11.01 -8.55
CA VAL A 39 22.60 -10.43 -9.07
C VAL A 39 23.71 -10.68 -8.08
N ASP A 40 24.87 -11.15 -8.55
CA ASP A 40 26.08 -11.21 -7.74
C ASP A 40 26.62 -9.79 -7.53
N MET A 41 26.62 -9.36 -6.27
CA MET A 41 27.07 -8.03 -5.83
C MET A 41 28.36 -8.12 -5.00
N THR A 42 29.08 -9.24 -5.07
CA THR A 42 30.24 -9.51 -4.22
C THR A 42 31.34 -8.47 -4.43
N ALA A 43 31.59 -8.05 -5.67
CA ALA A 43 32.59 -7.04 -6.00
C ALA A 43 32.20 -5.67 -5.38
N ASP A 44 30.98 -5.20 -5.66
CA ASP A 44 30.47 -3.93 -5.14
C ASP A 44 30.46 -3.90 -3.60
N PHE A 45 30.10 -5.03 -2.97
CA PHE A 45 30.10 -5.17 -1.52
C PHE A 45 31.51 -5.05 -0.93
N LYS A 46 32.49 -5.75 -1.50
CA LYS A 46 33.90 -5.68 -1.05
C LYS A 46 34.46 -4.27 -1.26
N GLU A 47 34.15 -3.64 -2.39
CA GLU A 47 34.54 -2.25 -2.67
C GLU A 47 33.94 -1.28 -1.64
N CYS A 48 32.64 -1.41 -1.34
CA CYS A 48 31.96 -0.59 -0.34
C CYS A 48 32.57 -0.77 1.06
N ALA A 49 32.83 -2.01 1.48
CA ALA A 49 33.47 -2.33 2.76
C ALA A 49 34.84 -1.64 2.87
N LYS A 50 35.65 -1.69 1.80
CA LYS A 50 36.98 -1.10 1.77
C LYS A 50 36.96 0.43 1.74
N THR A 51 36.09 1.01 0.91
CA THR A 51 36.07 2.46 0.65
C THR A 51 35.34 3.24 1.75
N VAL A 52 34.17 2.78 2.17
CA VAL A 52 33.29 3.46 3.14
C VAL A 52 33.63 3.07 4.57
N PHE A 53 33.82 1.77 4.83
CA PHE A 53 34.00 1.24 6.19
C PHE A 53 35.45 0.95 6.56
N LYS A 54 36.40 1.15 5.63
CA LYS A 54 37.84 0.86 5.81
C LYS A 54 38.11 -0.59 6.26
N LEU A 55 37.27 -1.52 5.81
CA LEU A 55 37.35 -2.95 6.09
C LEU A 55 37.81 -3.68 4.84
N ASP A 56 38.97 -4.35 4.92
CA ASP A 56 39.50 -5.16 3.81
C ASP A 56 38.93 -6.58 3.86
N LEU A 57 38.19 -6.94 2.80
CA LEU A 57 37.56 -8.26 2.63
C LEU A 57 38.08 -8.97 1.36
N ASP A 58 39.21 -8.54 0.80
CA ASP A 58 39.71 -9.05 -0.48
C ASP A 58 39.93 -10.57 -0.41
N ASN A 59 40.55 -11.05 0.67
CA ASN A 59 40.83 -12.46 0.94
C ASN A 59 39.66 -13.24 1.57
N ALA A 60 38.52 -12.59 1.83
CA ALA A 60 37.38 -13.28 2.40
C ALA A 60 36.69 -14.16 1.34
N ASP A 61 36.48 -15.43 1.68
CA ASP A 61 35.70 -16.38 0.88
C ASP A 61 34.21 -16.20 1.21
N LEU A 62 33.56 -15.32 0.45
CA LEU A 62 32.14 -15.00 0.61
C LEU A 62 31.52 -14.67 -0.75
N LYS A 63 30.19 -14.84 -0.84
CA LYS A 63 29.38 -14.34 -1.95
C LYS A 63 28.21 -13.54 -1.41
N VAL A 64 27.93 -12.41 -2.04
CA VAL A 64 26.78 -11.55 -1.71
C VAL A 64 25.91 -11.43 -2.94
N PHE A 65 24.62 -11.73 -2.78
CA PHE A 65 23.65 -11.62 -3.86
C PHE A 65 22.54 -10.64 -3.50
N GLY A 66 22.15 -9.81 -4.47
CA GLY A 66 21.01 -8.91 -4.38
C GLY A 66 19.80 -9.46 -5.15
N LYS A 67 18.63 -9.49 -4.51
CA LYS A 67 17.35 -9.79 -5.16
C LYS A 67 16.67 -8.48 -5.58
N MET A 68 16.64 -8.20 -6.87
CA MET A 68 16.37 -6.85 -7.41
C MET A 68 14.87 -6.53 -7.56
N ASP A 69 14.16 -6.39 -6.44
CA ASP A 69 12.73 -6.05 -6.41
C ASP A 69 12.41 -4.58 -6.69
N SER A 70 13.42 -3.71 -6.81
CA SER A 70 13.25 -2.31 -7.24
C SER A 70 12.78 -2.18 -8.69
N THR A 71 12.93 -3.23 -9.50
CA THR A 71 12.54 -3.27 -10.92
C THR A 71 11.07 -3.63 -11.14
N LEU A 72 10.34 -3.93 -10.06
CA LEU A 72 8.93 -4.29 -10.12
C LEU A 72 8.05 -3.09 -10.51
N LEU A 73 6.83 -3.36 -10.96
CA LEU A 73 5.88 -2.38 -11.53
C LEU A 73 5.72 -1.08 -10.73
N THR A 74 5.86 -1.14 -9.41
CA THR A 74 5.69 0.01 -8.51
C THR A 74 6.99 0.36 -7.77
N GLY A 75 8.14 0.03 -8.34
CA GLY A 75 9.47 0.37 -7.83
C GLY A 75 9.87 -0.29 -6.51
N SER A 76 9.06 -1.21 -5.97
CA SER A 76 9.35 -1.83 -4.68
C SER A 76 8.71 -3.22 -4.52
N ILE A 77 9.23 -3.95 -3.53
CA ILE A 77 8.74 -5.28 -3.12
C ILE A 77 7.25 -5.31 -2.74
N LYS A 78 6.64 -4.16 -2.42
CA LYS A 78 5.26 -4.08 -1.92
C LYS A 78 4.21 -4.50 -2.95
N VAL A 79 4.55 -4.52 -4.25
CA VAL A 79 3.64 -5.07 -5.27
C VAL A 79 3.34 -6.55 -5.06
N ARG A 80 4.27 -7.33 -4.47
CA ARG A 80 4.07 -8.76 -4.24
C ARG A 80 2.88 -9.03 -3.29
N PRO A 81 2.88 -8.53 -2.03
CA PRO A 81 1.73 -8.73 -1.16
C PRO A 81 0.47 -8.05 -1.69
N ALA A 82 0.58 -6.87 -2.32
CA ALA A 82 -0.58 -6.18 -2.88
C ALA A 82 -1.28 -7.05 -3.95
N ALA A 83 -0.54 -7.55 -4.93
CA ALA A 83 -1.11 -8.42 -5.97
C ALA A 83 -1.75 -9.68 -5.38
N ASN A 84 -1.13 -10.31 -4.38
CA ASN A 84 -1.70 -11.51 -3.75
C ASN A 84 -2.99 -11.23 -2.99
N ILE A 85 -3.04 -10.13 -2.22
CA ILE A 85 -4.24 -9.71 -1.49
C ILE A 85 -5.38 -9.37 -2.44
N ILE A 86 -5.06 -8.64 -3.53
CA ILE A 86 -6.04 -8.26 -4.55
C ILE A 86 -6.56 -9.51 -5.27
N ASN A 87 -5.68 -10.41 -5.65
CA ASN A 87 -6.04 -11.67 -6.29
C ASN A 87 -7.01 -12.46 -5.40
N ASP A 88 -6.67 -12.70 -4.13
CA ASP A 88 -7.56 -13.37 -3.17
C ASP A 88 -8.92 -12.67 -3.06
N ALA A 89 -8.92 -11.34 -2.95
CA ALA A 89 -10.15 -10.57 -2.81
C ALA A 89 -11.06 -10.68 -4.05
N ILE A 90 -10.49 -10.66 -5.26
CA ILE A 90 -11.25 -10.81 -6.51
C ILE A 90 -11.78 -12.25 -6.63
N VAL A 91 -10.92 -13.27 -6.47
CA VAL A 91 -11.32 -14.67 -6.67
C VAL A 91 -12.34 -15.12 -5.63
N THR A 92 -12.25 -14.64 -4.39
CA THR A 92 -13.23 -14.90 -3.33
C THR A 92 -14.48 -14.02 -3.41
N GLY A 93 -14.55 -13.10 -4.39
CA GLY A 93 -15.72 -12.23 -4.61
C GLY A 93 -15.89 -11.10 -3.58
N LYS A 94 -14.89 -10.88 -2.72
CA LYS A 94 -14.82 -9.76 -1.75
C LYS A 94 -14.53 -8.42 -2.41
N LEU A 95 -13.92 -8.44 -3.60
CA LEU A 95 -13.62 -7.26 -4.41
C LEU A 95 -14.23 -7.39 -5.80
N ARG A 96 -14.98 -6.36 -6.21
CA ARG A 96 -15.71 -6.28 -7.48
C ARG A 96 -15.55 -4.90 -8.10
N SER A 97 -15.74 -4.80 -9.41
CA SER A 97 -15.64 -3.54 -10.15
C SER A 97 -16.51 -2.44 -9.51
N GLY A 98 -15.98 -1.22 -9.46
CA GLY A 98 -16.67 -0.05 -8.89
C GLY A 98 -16.58 0.10 -7.37
N GLN A 99 -16.09 -0.91 -6.64
CA GLN A 99 -15.83 -0.77 -5.20
C GLN A 99 -14.68 0.18 -4.89
N THR A 100 -14.64 0.60 -3.63
CA THR A 100 -13.56 1.44 -3.11
C THR A 100 -12.67 0.61 -2.18
N VAL A 101 -11.37 0.67 -2.39
CA VAL A 101 -10.38 0.08 -1.49
C VAL A 101 -9.77 1.22 -0.68
N ILE A 102 -9.79 1.09 0.65
CA ILE A 102 -9.13 2.04 1.53
C ILE A 102 -7.97 1.37 2.26
N GLU A 103 -6.84 2.05 2.32
CA GLU A 103 -5.63 1.56 2.98
C GLU A 103 -5.02 2.65 3.87
N ALA A 104 -4.74 2.29 5.12
CA ALA A 104 -3.90 3.09 6.00
C ALA A 104 -2.43 2.85 5.62
N THR A 105 -1.86 3.76 4.83
CA THR A 105 -0.50 3.61 4.30
C THR A 105 0.45 4.61 4.91
N SER A 106 1.71 4.20 4.96
CA SER A 106 2.83 5.04 5.33
C SER A 106 3.88 5.16 4.21
N GLY A 107 3.56 4.68 2.99
CA GLY A 107 4.40 4.80 1.80
C GLY A 107 4.08 3.78 0.69
N ASN A 108 5.09 2.99 0.29
CA ASN A 108 5.11 2.14 -0.92
C ASN A 108 3.95 1.14 -1.09
N PHE A 109 3.26 0.74 -0.02
CA PHE A 109 2.11 -0.17 -0.15
C PHE A 109 0.90 0.54 -0.76
N GLY A 110 0.67 1.81 -0.41
CA GLY A 110 -0.33 2.64 -1.07
C GLY A 110 -0.02 2.86 -2.56
N ILE A 111 1.26 3.02 -2.91
CA ILE A 111 1.68 3.10 -4.32
C ILE A 111 1.38 1.79 -5.05
N ALA A 112 1.69 0.65 -4.42
CA ALA A 112 1.37 -0.67 -4.97
C ALA A 112 -0.13 -0.86 -5.21
N LEU A 113 -0.99 -0.39 -4.30
CA LEU A 113 -2.45 -0.41 -4.48
C LEU A 113 -2.95 0.54 -5.56
N GLY A 114 -2.18 1.55 -5.96
CA GLY A 114 -2.51 2.40 -7.12
C GLY A 114 -2.65 1.63 -8.44
N LEU A 115 -2.13 0.39 -8.52
CA LEU A 115 -2.43 -0.52 -9.62
C LEU A 115 -3.94 -0.82 -9.75
N LEU A 116 -4.69 -0.85 -8.64
CA LEU A 116 -6.14 -1.08 -8.65
C LEU A 116 -6.89 0.02 -9.39
N SER A 117 -6.41 1.27 -9.32
CA SER A 117 -7.02 2.36 -10.08
C SER A 117 -6.95 2.15 -11.59
N LYS A 118 -5.93 1.44 -12.09
CA LYS A 118 -5.85 1.05 -13.51
C LYS A 118 -6.88 -0.02 -13.90
N LEU A 119 -7.42 -0.75 -12.92
CA LEU A 119 -8.42 -1.81 -13.11
C LEU A 119 -9.86 -1.30 -13.01
N GLY A 120 -10.05 0.02 -12.80
CA GLY A 120 -11.36 0.65 -12.65
C GLY A 120 -11.91 0.62 -11.22
N LEU A 121 -11.05 0.40 -10.22
CA LEU A 121 -11.41 0.46 -8.81
C LEU A 121 -11.06 1.83 -8.22
N ASN A 122 -11.81 2.28 -7.21
CA ASN A 122 -11.44 3.46 -6.47
C ASN A 122 -10.45 3.09 -5.36
N VAL A 123 -9.38 3.86 -5.19
CA VAL A 123 -8.40 3.62 -4.12
C VAL A 123 -8.28 4.88 -3.28
N ILE A 124 -8.47 4.74 -1.97
CA ILE A 124 -8.24 5.79 -0.96
C ILE A 124 -7.01 5.39 -0.14
N ALA A 125 -5.94 6.16 -0.26
CA ALA A 125 -4.78 6.03 0.60
C ALA A 125 -4.90 7.03 1.76
N LEU A 126 -5.13 6.54 2.98
CA LEU A 126 -5.02 7.32 4.21
C LEU A 126 -3.55 7.41 4.59
N VAL A 127 -2.96 8.60 4.45
CA VAL A 127 -1.53 8.83 4.63
C VAL A 127 -1.26 9.42 6.01
N SER A 128 -0.52 8.68 6.85
CA SER A 128 -0.25 9.03 8.25
C SER A 128 1.15 9.60 8.52
N ARG A 129 1.91 9.99 7.49
CA ARG A 129 3.25 10.59 7.60
C ARG A 129 3.36 11.80 6.72
N LYS A 130 4.26 12.72 7.06
CA LYS A 130 4.90 13.59 6.07
C LYS A 130 5.68 12.70 5.10
N LEU A 131 5.03 12.29 4.00
CA LEU A 131 5.63 11.42 3.01
C LEU A 131 6.88 12.11 2.45
N GLN A 132 7.90 11.31 2.12
CA GLN A 132 8.97 11.82 1.27
C GLN A 132 8.33 12.35 0.00
N GLU A 133 8.77 13.52 -0.46
CA GLU A 133 8.15 14.26 -1.57
C GLU A 133 7.94 13.35 -2.80
N GLY A 134 8.91 12.49 -3.13
CA GLY A 134 8.80 11.52 -4.22
C GLY A 134 7.66 10.49 -4.08
N VAL A 135 7.36 10.03 -2.86
CA VAL A 135 6.25 9.08 -2.59
C VAL A 135 4.90 9.78 -2.70
N PHE A 136 4.82 11.04 -2.24
CA PHE A 136 3.62 11.86 -2.36
C PHE A 136 3.31 12.16 -3.83
N GLU A 137 4.34 12.52 -4.61
CA GLU A 137 4.24 12.72 -6.05
C GLU A 137 3.79 11.45 -6.78
N GLU A 138 4.37 10.27 -6.48
CA GLU A 138 3.92 9.02 -7.10
C GLU A 138 2.46 8.67 -6.78
N LEU A 139 2.00 8.92 -5.55
CA LEU A 139 0.61 8.70 -5.18
C LEU A 139 -0.35 9.65 -5.89
N ARG A 140 0.02 10.93 -6.05
CA ARG A 140 -0.79 11.94 -6.75
C ARG A 140 -0.78 11.78 -8.27
N ASN A 141 0.35 11.36 -8.84
CA ASN A 141 0.50 11.14 -10.27
C ASN A 141 -0.17 9.83 -10.72
N GLY A 142 -0.41 8.91 -9.78
CA GLY A 142 -1.32 7.79 -9.99
C GLY A 142 -2.79 8.21 -9.94
N ASN A 143 -3.69 7.37 -10.45
CA ASN A 143 -5.14 7.54 -10.27
C ASN A 143 -5.61 7.18 -8.84
N THR A 144 -4.73 7.28 -7.84
CA THR A 144 -5.00 6.97 -6.44
C THR A 144 -5.49 8.23 -5.75
N ARG A 145 -6.64 8.15 -5.06
CA ARG A 145 -7.13 9.27 -4.27
C ARG A 145 -6.42 9.24 -2.91
N THR A 146 -5.75 10.32 -2.56
CA THR A 146 -5.04 10.42 -1.28
C THR A 146 -5.87 11.23 -0.29
N VAL A 147 -5.94 10.75 0.95
CA VAL A 147 -6.42 11.51 2.10
C VAL A 147 -5.24 11.67 3.06
N ASP A 148 -4.68 12.87 3.10
CA ASP A 148 -3.56 13.21 3.96
C ASP A 148 -4.04 13.55 5.37
N LEU A 149 -3.50 12.86 6.37
CA LEU A 149 -3.83 13.10 7.77
C LEU A 149 -2.99 14.24 8.38
N ASP A 150 -1.90 14.67 7.74
CA ASP A 150 -0.95 15.66 8.29
C ASP A 150 -0.49 15.30 9.73
N MET A 151 -0.31 14.00 9.96
CA MET A 151 0.21 13.45 11.21
C MET A 151 1.54 12.76 10.94
N ASP A 152 2.43 12.69 11.93
CA ASP A 152 3.68 11.90 11.85
C ASP A 152 3.56 10.65 12.72
N ILE A 153 2.91 9.62 12.17
CA ILE A 153 2.60 8.38 12.90
C ILE A 153 2.89 7.18 12.00
N CYS A 154 3.73 6.27 12.48
CA CYS A 154 3.84 4.93 11.92
C CYS A 154 3.00 4.00 12.81
N PRO A 155 1.81 3.55 12.38
CA PRO A 155 1.04 2.62 13.21
C PRO A 155 1.77 1.27 13.19
N ALA A 156 2.51 0.97 14.26
CA ALA A 156 2.76 -0.42 14.64
C ALA A 156 1.57 -0.88 15.50
N PRO A 157 1.10 -2.12 15.38
CA PRO A 157 0.06 -2.66 16.25
C PRO A 157 0.46 -2.44 17.73
N GLY A 158 -0.33 -1.64 18.47
CA GLY A 158 -0.11 -1.37 19.90
C GLY A 158 0.63 -0.06 20.27
N MET A 159 0.93 0.83 19.31
CA MET A 159 1.46 2.17 19.62
C MET A 159 0.32 3.14 19.97
N GLU A 160 -0.03 3.28 21.24
CA GLU A 160 -0.97 4.32 21.72
C GLU A 160 -0.22 5.61 22.07
N GLY A 161 -0.23 6.59 21.16
CA GLY A 161 0.15 7.97 21.46
C GLY A 161 -1.10 8.82 21.70
N LYS A 162 -1.24 9.47 22.85
CA LYS A 162 -2.30 10.47 23.05
C LYS A 162 -1.90 11.75 22.34
N GLN A 163 -2.49 12.03 21.19
CA GLN A 163 -2.40 13.37 20.61
C GLN A 163 -3.34 14.33 21.36
N ASP A 164 -3.03 15.62 21.28
CA ASP A 164 -3.92 16.65 21.81
C ASP A 164 -5.26 16.61 21.06
N LEU A 165 -6.38 16.62 21.78
CA LEU A 165 -7.73 16.56 21.20
C LEU A 165 -7.97 17.66 20.17
N VAL A 166 -7.30 18.81 20.33
CA VAL A 166 -7.35 19.92 19.37
C VAL A 166 -6.79 19.51 18.00
N ILE A 167 -5.70 18.75 17.97
CA ILE A 167 -5.06 18.28 16.73
C ILE A 167 -5.94 17.23 16.06
N ALA A 168 -6.51 16.30 16.84
CA ALA A 168 -7.43 15.28 16.32
C ALA A 168 -8.65 15.92 15.64
N LYS A 169 -9.21 16.98 16.24
CA LYS A 169 -10.33 17.75 15.66
C LYS A 169 -9.95 18.46 14.36
N ALA A 170 -8.81 19.15 14.34
CA ALA A 170 -8.32 19.81 13.14
C ALA A 170 -8.07 18.80 12.00
N THR A 171 -7.49 17.64 12.34
CA THR A 171 -7.28 16.54 11.41
C THR A 171 -8.59 15.99 10.87
N ALA A 172 -9.60 15.79 11.73
CA ALA A 172 -10.92 15.32 11.30
C ALA A 172 -11.58 16.28 10.30
N VAL A 173 -11.47 17.60 10.53
CA VAL A 173 -11.96 18.62 9.58
C VAL A 173 -11.22 18.53 8.24
N ASN A 174 -9.90 18.32 8.26
CA ASN A 174 -9.11 18.16 7.03
C ASN A 174 -9.51 16.89 6.26
N VAL A 175 -9.68 15.76 6.95
CA VAL A 175 -10.15 14.50 6.37
C VAL A 175 -11.53 14.67 5.74
N ARG A 176 -12.47 15.30 6.47
CA ARG A 176 -13.83 15.60 5.98
C ARG A 176 -13.79 16.42 4.69
N SER A 177 -12.96 17.46 4.65
CA SER A 177 -12.78 18.32 3.47
C SER A 177 -12.25 17.52 2.28
N GLN A 178 -11.24 16.67 2.49
CA GLN A 178 -10.69 15.83 1.44
C GLN A 178 -11.70 14.80 0.94
N LEU A 179 -12.43 14.12 1.82
CA LEU A 179 -13.50 13.19 1.42
C LEU A 179 -14.61 13.88 0.61
N SER A 180 -15.00 15.10 0.99
CA SER A 180 -15.93 15.91 0.22
C SER A 180 -15.39 16.21 -1.18
N ASN A 181 -14.11 16.56 -1.32
CA ASN A 181 -13.48 16.82 -2.62
C ASN A 181 -13.41 15.57 -3.50
N LEU A 182 -13.37 14.39 -2.88
CA LEU A 182 -13.46 13.10 -3.58
C LEU A 182 -14.90 12.69 -3.93
N GLY A 183 -15.90 13.50 -3.55
CA GLY A 183 -17.32 13.28 -3.86
C GLY A 183 -18.06 12.40 -2.85
N PHE A 184 -17.50 12.16 -1.66
CA PHE A 184 -18.17 11.42 -0.60
C PHE A 184 -19.12 12.31 0.22
N ASP A 185 -20.25 11.74 0.63
CA ASP A 185 -21.25 12.44 1.45
C ASP A 185 -20.67 12.79 2.83
N THR A 186 -20.67 14.08 3.16
CA THR A 186 -20.17 14.57 4.44
C THR A 186 -21.12 14.31 5.59
N ASP A 187 -22.42 14.09 5.33
CA ASP A 187 -23.38 13.81 6.39
C ASP A 187 -23.12 12.46 7.08
N ILE A 188 -22.55 11.50 6.33
CA ILE A 188 -22.06 10.22 6.89
C ILE A 188 -20.91 10.46 7.86
N PHE A 189 -19.96 11.33 7.49
CA PHE A 189 -18.83 11.69 8.33
C PHE A 189 -19.29 12.43 9.60
N ASP A 190 -20.17 13.42 9.44
CA ASP A 190 -20.60 14.31 10.50
C ASP A 190 -21.38 13.59 11.60
N LYS A 191 -22.17 12.56 11.24
CA LYS A 191 -22.87 11.71 12.21
C LYS A 191 -21.92 10.93 13.11
N GLU A 192 -20.75 10.57 12.59
CA GLU A 192 -19.77 9.71 13.25
C GLU A 192 -18.51 10.47 13.72
N ILE A 193 -18.56 11.81 13.71
CA ILE A 193 -17.41 12.68 14.02
C ILE A 193 -16.76 12.34 15.36
N SER A 194 -17.56 12.00 16.37
CA SER A 194 -17.05 11.67 17.71
C SER A 194 -16.15 10.43 17.72
N GLU A 195 -16.50 9.40 16.95
CA GLU A 195 -15.70 8.17 16.85
C GLU A 195 -14.45 8.40 15.99
N ILE A 196 -14.58 9.18 14.92
CA ILE A 196 -13.46 9.54 14.05
C ILE A 196 -12.41 10.36 14.83
N GLU A 197 -12.83 11.37 15.59
CA GLU A 197 -11.96 12.16 16.47
C GLU A 197 -11.31 11.27 17.55
N SER A 198 -12.03 10.30 18.09
CA SER A 198 -11.51 9.32 19.08
C SER A 198 -10.40 8.45 18.49
N LEU A 199 -10.59 7.93 17.27
CA LEU A 199 -9.60 7.12 16.57
C LEU A 199 -8.35 7.94 16.19
N LEU A 200 -8.55 9.18 15.72
CA LEU A 200 -7.47 10.12 15.42
C LEU A 200 -6.68 10.50 16.68
N ALA A 201 -7.34 10.79 17.80
CA ALA A 201 -6.69 11.13 19.07
C ALA A 201 -5.85 9.97 19.62
N LYS A 202 -6.26 8.73 19.35
CA LYS A 202 -5.52 7.49 19.67
C LYS A 202 -4.45 7.13 18.64
N GLN A 203 -4.38 7.87 17.53
CA GLN A 203 -3.45 7.58 16.43
C GLN A 203 -3.70 6.21 15.76
N ASP A 204 -4.92 5.69 15.86
CA ASP A 204 -5.29 4.37 15.37
C ASP A 204 -5.78 4.44 13.92
N ILE A 205 -4.83 4.70 13.01
CA ILE A 205 -5.12 4.94 11.59
C ILE A 205 -5.67 3.69 10.90
N ILE A 206 -5.27 2.50 11.36
CA ILE A 206 -5.76 1.22 10.83
C ILE A 206 -7.25 1.07 11.12
N ASN A 207 -7.67 1.31 12.37
CA ASN A 207 -9.10 1.21 12.70
C ASN A 207 -9.88 2.41 12.17
N LEU A 208 -9.26 3.59 11.99
CA LEU A 208 -9.87 4.69 11.23
C LEU A 208 -10.19 4.27 9.79
N ALA A 209 -9.26 3.63 9.08
CA ALA A 209 -9.49 3.15 7.72
C ALA A 209 -10.65 2.14 7.65
N LYS A 210 -10.66 1.17 8.58
CA LYS A 210 -11.76 0.17 8.68
C LYS A 210 -13.09 0.81 9.02
N PHE A 211 -13.09 1.81 9.90
CA PHE A 211 -14.29 2.52 10.31
C PHE A 211 -14.87 3.32 9.14
N LEU A 212 -14.02 4.06 8.41
CA LEU A 212 -14.40 4.77 7.19
C LEU A 212 -14.95 3.81 6.12
N ALA A 213 -14.28 2.66 5.91
CA ALA A 213 -14.79 1.61 5.00
C ALA A 213 -16.21 1.17 5.36
N LYS A 214 -16.45 0.95 6.65
CA LYS A 214 -17.74 0.49 7.16
C LYS A 214 -18.84 1.53 6.97
N ILE A 215 -18.62 2.79 7.36
CA ILE A 215 -19.68 3.81 7.33
C ILE A 215 -20.02 4.28 5.92
N TYR A 216 -19.05 4.22 4.99
CA TYR A 216 -19.27 4.57 3.59
C TYR A 216 -19.65 3.38 2.70
N GLY A 217 -19.61 2.15 3.21
CA GLY A 217 -19.96 0.95 2.45
C GLY A 217 -19.00 0.66 1.30
N PHE A 218 -17.70 0.85 1.55
CA PHE A 218 -16.64 0.53 0.60
C PHE A 218 -16.55 -0.98 0.31
#